data_AF-A0A971YSX4-F1
#
_entry.id   AF-A0A971YSX4-F1
#
_cell.length_a   1.000
_cell.length_b   1.000
_cell.length_c   1.000
_cell.angle_alpha   90.00
_cell.angle_beta   90.00
_cell.angle_gamma   90.00
#
_symmetry.space_group_name_H-M   'P 1'
#
loop_
_entity.id
_entity.type
_entity.pdbx_description
1 polymer ?
#
loop_
_entity_poly.entity_id
_entity_poly.type
_entity_poly.pdbx_seq_one_letter_code
_entity_poly.pdbx_strand_id
1 'polypeptide(L)' 'MPVYRLGDIVQMRKEHACGGDQWEIMRVGMDFRIKCLQCGRVVMLPRRKFERAVKKVVRENL' A
#
# COMPACT_ATOMS: atom_id res chain seq x y z
N MET A 1 -7.24 5.27 14.40
CA MET A 1 -6.25 4.60 13.53
C MET A 1 -6.97 4.19 12.26
N PRO A 2 -6.48 4.51 11.05
CA PRO A 2 -7.11 4.02 9.83
C PRO A 2 -7.04 2.49 9.86
N VAL A 3 -8.19 1.84 9.73
CA VAL A 3 -8.26 0.38 9.61
C VAL A 3 -8.05 0.07 8.14
N TYR A 4 -6.86 -0.41 7.78
CA TYR A 4 -6.59 -0.88 6.42
C TYR A 4 -7.31 -2.21 6.16
N ARG A 5 -7.89 -2.34 4.98
CA ARG A 5 -8.57 -3.55 4.51
C ARG A 5 -7.88 -4.09 3.27
N LEU A 6 -8.16 -5.37 2.99
CA LEU A 6 -7.72 -6.01 1.76
C LEU A 6 -8.47 -5.39 0.58
N GLY A 7 -7.75 -5.03 -0.48
CA GLY A 7 -8.27 -4.33 -1.65
C GLY A 7 -8.22 -2.80 -1.56
N ASP A 8 -7.87 -2.22 -0.41
CA ASP A 8 -7.67 -0.76 -0.32
C ASP A 8 -6.56 -0.31 -1.27
N ILE A 9 -6.73 0.87 -1.86
CA ILE A 9 -5.68 1.53 -2.64
C ILE A 9 -5.10 2.66 -1.79
N VAL A 10 -3.81 2.60 -1.56
CA VAL A 10 -3.06 3.60 -0.80
C VAL A 10 -2.06 4.31 -1.70
N GLN A 11 -1.85 5.60 -1.43
CA GLN A 11 -0.78 6.37 -2.04
C GLN A 11 0.40 6.43 -1.08
N MET A 12 1.58 6.06 -1.56
CA MET A 12 2.83 6.14 -0.82
C MET A 12 3.42 7.55 -0.91
N ARG A 13 4.24 7.93 0.09
CA ARG A 13 4.96 9.21 0.12
C ARG A 13 6.09 9.27 -0.91
N LYS A 14 6.70 8.12 -1.21
CA LYS A 14 7.77 7.98 -2.21
C LYS A 14 7.22 7.19 -3.39
N GLU A 15 7.62 7.61 -4.58
CA GLU A 15 7.35 6.88 -5.81
C GLU A 15 8.10 5.54 -5.80
N HIS A 16 7.49 4.55 -6.43
CA HIS A 16 8.19 3.33 -6.80
C HIS A 16 9.21 3.63 -7.89
N ALA A 17 10.22 2.78 -8.06
CA ALA A 17 11.21 2.92 -9.13
C ALA A 17 10.59 2.95 -10.55
N CYS A 18 9.35 2.51 -10.72
CA CYS A 18 8.63 2.62 -11.99
C CYS A 18 7.89 3.95 -12.20
N GLY A 19 7.92 4.87 -11.24
CA GLY A 19 7.20 6.16 -11.24
C GLY A 19 5.79 6.12 -10.63
N GLY A 20 5.24 4.93 -10.32
CA GLY A 20 3.92 4.80 -9.69
C GLY A 20 3.99 4.96 -8.18
N ASP A 21 3.02 5.62 -7.57
CA ASP A 21 2.94 5.82 -6.12
C ASP A 21 1.68 5.21 -5.48
N GLN A 22 0.79 4.61 -6.28
CA GLN A 22 -0.41 3.93 -5.83
C GLN A 22 -0.21 2.42 -5.72
N TRP A 23 -0.69 1.87 -4.62
CA TRP A 23 -0.51 0.48 -4.25
C TRP A 23 -1.82 -0.12 -3.73
N GLU A 24 -2.14 -1.32 -4.19
CA GLU A 24 -3.26 -2.12 -3.70
C GLU A 24 -2.81 -3.01 -2.53
N ILE A 25 -3.59 -3.05 -1.45
CA ILE A 25 -3.34 -3.91 -0.30
C ILE A 25 -3.82 -5.33 -0.58
N MET A 26 -2.88 -6.25 -0.74
CA MET A 26 -3.15 -7.67 -0.99
C MET A 26 -3.21 -8.51 0.29
N ARG A 27 -2.63 -8.01 1.39
CA ARG A 27 -2.65 -8.67 2.72
C ARG A 27 -2.52 -7.62 3.82
N VAL A 28 -3.30 -7.78 4.87
CA VAL A 28 -3.22 -7.02 6.13
C VAL A 28 -2.78 -7.97 7.25
N GLY A 29 -1.81 -7.55 8.07
CA GLY A 29 -1.28 -8.36 9.17
C GLY A 29 -0.14 -7.66 9.90
N MET A 30 0.82 -8.45 10.42
CA MET A 30 2.11 -7.92 10.91
C MET A 30 2.94 -7.34 9.76
N ASP A 31 2.84 -7.96 8.60
CA ASP A 31 3.40 -7.50 7.34
C ASP A 31 2.29 -7.24 6.33
N PHE A 32 2.43 -6.15 5.60
CA PHE A 32 1.56 -5.78 4.50
C PHE A 32 2.16 -6.31 3.20
N ARG A 33 1.35 -7.03 2.42
CA ARG A 33 1.68 -7.33 1.03
C ARG A 33 0.94 -6.33 0.16
N ILE A 34 1.67 -5.60 -0.67
CA ILE A 34 1.08 -4.58 -1.53
C ILE A 34 1.55 -4.74 -2.97
N LYS A 35 0.67 -4.41 -3.92
CA LYS A 35 0.92 -4.50 -5.36
C LYS A 35 0.91 -3.10 -5.97
N CYS A 36 1.96 -2.74 -6.70
CA CYS A 36 2.00 -1.48 -7.43
C CYS A 36 0.97 -1.53 -8.56
N LEU A 37 0.09 -0.52 -8.65
CA LEU A 37 -0.93 -0.47 -9.69
C LEU A 37 -0.37 -0.15 -11.08
N GLN A 38 0.82 0.44 -11.16
CA GLN A 38 1.43 0.84 -12.44
C GLN A 38 2.23 -0.29 -13.11
N CYS A 39 3.04 -1.03 -12.34
CA CYS A 39 3.91 -2.09 -12.90
C CYS A 39 3.59 -3.51 -12.39
N GLY A 40 2.61 -3.66 -11.50
CA GLY A 40 2.21 -4.95 -10.95
C GLY A 40 3.20 -5.57 -9.95
N ARG A 41 4.33 -4.92 -9.65
CA ARG A 41 5.32 -5.46 -8.70
C ARG A 41 4.73 -5.56 -7.30
N VAL A 42 4.97 -6.69 -6.65
CA VAL A 42 4.48 -6.99 -5.31
C VAL A 42 5.64 -6.88 -4.32
N VAL A 43 5.42 -6.16 -3.22
CA VAL A 43 6.39 -6.05 -2.12
C VAL A 43 5.73 -6.38 -0.79
N MET A 44 6.54 -6.84 0.15
CA MET A 44 6.14 -7.07 1.53
C MET A 44 6.83 -6.02 2.42
N LEU A 45 6.06 -5.38 3.28
CA LEU A 45 6.54 -4.33 4.19
C LEU A 45 6.06 -4.62 5.61
N PRO A 46 6.94 -4.50 6.62
CA PRO A 46 6.51 -4.52 8.01
C PRO A 46 5.50 -3.40 8.26
N ARG A 47 4.48 -3.67 9.09
CA ARG A 47 3.39 -2.73 9.37
C ARG A 47 3.86 -1.32 9.72
N ARG A 48 4.84 -1.19 10.62
CA ARG A 48 5.42 0.12 11.00
C ARG A 48 6.01 0.90 9.82
N LYS A 49 6.64 0.20 8.88
CA LYS A 49 7.24 0.81 7.68
C LYS A 49 6.14 1.22 6.69
N PHE A 50 5.14 0.35 6.51
CA PHE A 50 3.97 0.62 5.68
C PHE A 50 3.21 1.87 6.17
N GLU A 51 2.82 1.91 7.44
CA GLU A 51 2.06 3.02 8.03
C GLU A 51 2.78 4.37 7.90
N ARG A 52 4.12 4.40 8.03
CA ARG A 52 4.93 5.60 7.82
C ARG A 52 5.07 5.98 6.34
N ALA A 53 5.10 5.00 5.45
CA ALA A 53 5.24 5.21 4.01
C ALA A 53 3.94 5.65 3.35
N VAL A 54 2.79 5.29 3.91
CA VAL A 54 1.48 5.75 3.42
C VAL A 54 1.34 7.26 3.61
N LYS A 55 0.91 7.94 2.54
CA LYS A 55 0.54 9.36 2.54
C LYS A 55 -0.95 9.51 2.84
N LYS A 56 -1.78 8.74 2.12
CA LYS A 56 -3.24 8.69 2.28
C LYS A 56 -3.83 7.41 1.69
N VAL A 57 -5.04 7.06 2.12
CA VAL A 57 -5.88 6.07 1.44
C VAL A 57 -6.58 6.78 0.28
N VAL A 58 -6.50 6.22 -0.93
CA VAL A 58 -7.10 6.76 -2.16
C VAL A 58 -8.45 6.14 -2.42
N ARG A 59 -8.58 4.84 -2.15
CA ARG A 59 -9.83 4.10 -2.27
C ARG A 59 -9.93 3.10 -1.13
N GLU A 60 -11.03 3.17 -0.40
CA GLU A 60 -11.39 2.18 0.61
C GLU A 60 -12.20 1.07 -0.05
N ASN A 61 -11.86 -0.17 0.27
CA ASN A 61 -12.72 -1.32 0.04
C ASN A 61 -13.70 -1.41 1.22
N LEU A 62 -15.00 -1.48 0.93
CA LEU A 62 -16.06 -1.54 1.95
C LEU A 62 -16.38 -3.00 2.30
#